data_AF-A0A2S9FJI3-F1
#
_entry.id   AF-A0A2S9FJI3-F1
#
_cell.length_a   1.000
_cell.length_b   1.000
_cell.length_c   1.000
_cell.angle_alpha   90.00
_cell.angle_beta   90.00
_cell.angle_gamma   90.00
#
_symmetry.space_group_name_H-M   'P 1'
#
loop_
_entity.id
_entity.type
_entity.pdbx_description
1 polymer ?
#
loop_
_entity_poly.entity_id
_entity_poly.type
_entity_poly.pdbx_seq_one_letter_code
_entity_poly.pdbx_strand_id
1 'polypeptide(L)'
;MPLPEIISVEELFDSPVRAAATISPDGTRIAYLAPWKNRLNVWVHSVDSDDDARCVTADETRSVFHYEWTDDPRWLLYQQDTAGDENWHIFRVDL
;
A
#
# COMPACT_ATOMS: atom_id res chain seq x y z
N MET A 1 0.77 -10.38 -37.41
CA MET A 1 0.41 -9.78 -36.11
C MET A 1 1.54 -8.83 -35.74
N PRO A 2 1.27 -7.58 -35.33
CA PRO A 2 2.32 -6.70 -34.84
C PRO A 2 2.91 -7.27 -33.53
N LEU A 3 4.20 -7.02 -33.31
CA LEU A 3 4.85 -7.32 -32.04
C LEU A 3 4.33 -6.37 -30.95
N PRO A 4 4.26 -6.81 -29.67
CA PRO A 4 3.89 -5.94 -28.57
C PRO A 4 4.92 -4.82 -28.36
N GLU A 5 4.47 -3.74 -27.73
CA GLU A 5 5.35 -2.65 -27.31
C GLU A 5 6.37 -3.15 -26.28
N ILE A 6 7.61 -2.65 -26.38
CA ILE A 6 8.70 -3.02 -25.47
C ILE A 6 8.63 -2.12 -24.24
N ILE A 7 8.54 -2.72 -23.07
CA ILE A 7 8.62 -2.03 -21.79
C ILE A 7 10.09 -1.64 -21.55
N SER A 8 10.35 -0.38 -21.21
CA SER A 8 11.71 0.09 -20.88
C SER A 8 12.21 -0.57 -19.59
N VAL A 9 13.54 -0.65 -19.40
CA VAL A 9 14.10 -1.17 -18.15
C VAL A 9 13.68 -0.28 -16.98
N GLU A 10 13.65 1.03 -17.20
CA GLU A 10 13.22 2.02 -16.23
C GLU A 10 11.76 1.79 -15.80
N GLU A 11 10.85 1.58 -16.75
CA GLU A 11 9.43 1.29 -16.46
C GLU A 11 9.24 -0.06 -15.78
N LEU A 12 10.03 -1.07 -16.16
CA LEU A 12 9.98 -2.40 -15.54
C LEU A 12 10.37 -2.37 -14.06
N PHE A 13 11.29 -1.48 -13.67
CA PHE A 13 11.79 -1.34 -12.30
C PHE A 13 11.13 -0.19 -11.52
N ASP A 14 10.17 0.53 -12.11
CA ASP A 14 9.44 1.58 -11.41
C ASP A 14 8.42 0.99 -10.40
N SER A 15 7.98 1.82 -9.47
CA SER A 15 6.97 1.43 -8.49
C SER A 15 5.62 1.17 -9.18
N PRO A 16 4.88 0.13 -8.80
CA PRO A 16 3.55 -0.11 -9.33
C PRO A 16 2.62 1.06 -8.95
N VAL A 17 1.67 1.37 -9.84
CA VAL A 17 0.64 2.39 -9.57
C VAL A 17 -0.21 1.99 -8.35
N ARG A 18 -0.61 0.72 -8.27
CA ARG A 18 -1.29 0.09 -7.13
C ARG A 18 -0.89 -1.38 -7.02
N ALA A 19 -0.74 -1.90 -5.80
CA ALA A 19 -0.42 -3.31 -5.57
C ALA A 19 -1.09 -3.85 -4.29
N ALA A 20 -1.15 -5.18 -4.18
CA ALA A 20 -1.54 -5.92 -2.98
C ALA A 20 -2.88 -5.44 -2.37
N ALA A 21 -3.93 -5.24 -3.17
CA ALA A 21 -5.21 -4.76 -2.67
C ALA A 21 -5.91 -5.79 -1.77
N THR A 22 -6.54 -5.31 -0.69
CA THR A 22 -7.33 -6.10 0.27
C THR A 22 -8.60 -5.35 0.66
N ILE A 23 -9.65 -6.08 1.05
CA ILE A 23 -10.93 -5.53 1.49
C ILE A 23 -11.01 -5.66 3.02
N SER A 24 -11.55 -4.65 3.70
CA SER A 24 -11.80 -4.69 5.14
C SER A 24 -12.80 -5.80 5.52
N PRO A 25 -12.77 -6.33 6.74
CA PRO A 25 -13.67 -7.44 7.14
C PRO A 25 -15.16 -7.10 7.06
N ASP A 26 -15.53 -5.84 7.25
CA ASP A 26 -16.89 -5.33 7.13
C ASP A 26 -17.29 -5.02 5.67
N GLY A 27 -16.37 -5.15 4.71
CA GLY A 27 -16.60 -4.94 3.29
C GLY A 27 -16.70 -3.47 2.86
N THR A 28 -16.47 -2.51 3.76
CA THR A 28 -16.73 -1.08 3.49
C THR A 28 -15.54 -0.34 2.90
N ARG A 29 -14.32 -0.88 3.03
CA ARG A 29 -13.07 -0.21 2.62
C ARG A 29 -12.15 -1.14 1.84
N ILE A 30 -11.37 -0.54 0.94
CA ILE A 30 -10.27 -1.18 0.23
C ILE A 30 -8.97 -0.53 0.69
N ALA A 31 -8.00 -1.36 1.10
CA ALA A 31 -6.63 -0.95 1.29
C ALA A 31 -5.75 -1.46 0.14
N TYR A 32 -4.69 -0.73 -0.20
CA TYR A 32 -3.71 -1.12 -1.20
C TYR A 32 -2.38 -0.37 -0.99
N LEU A 33 -1.32 -0.85 -1.62
CA LEU A 33 -0.04 -0.16 -1.67
C LEU A 33 0.01 0.76 -2.90
N ALA A 34 0.40 2.01 -2.71
CA ALA A 34 0.65 2.95 -3.80
C ALA A 34 1.74 3.98 -3.44
N PRO A 35 2.40 4.58 -4.45
CA PRO A 35 3.49 5.51 -4.22
C PRO A 35 3.04 6.78 -3.50
N TRP A 36 3.76 7.13 -2.43
CA TRP A 36 3.78 8.45 -1.82
C TRP A 36 5.24 8.88 -1.69
N LYS A 37 5.61 10.00 -2.32
CA LYS A 37 7.00 10.48 -2.40
C LYS A 37 8.01 9.38 -2.84
N ASN A 38 7.71 8.65 -3.91
CA ASN A 38 8.54 7.57 -4.47
C ASN A 38 8.71 6.32 -3.58
N ARG A 39 7.88 6.16 -2.53
CA ARG A 39 7.84 4.96 -1.68
C ARG A 39 6.44 4.41 -1.59
N LEU A 40 6.29 3.08 -1.60
CA LEU A 40 4.98 2.48 -1.41
C LEU A 40 4.53 2.70 0.04
N ASN A 41 3.30 3.19 0.17
CA ASN A 41 2.62 3.37 1.45
C ASN A 41 1.23 2.74 1.35
N VAL A 42 0.59 2.52 2.49
CA VAL A 42 -0.77 2.00 2.55
C VAL A 42 -1.75 3.14 2.28
N TRP A 43 -2.63 2.93 1.32
CA TRP A 43 -3.75 3.80 0.98
C TRP A 43 -5.05 3.10 1.28
N VAL A 44 -6.04 3.85 1.76
CA VAL A 44 -7.38 3.34 2.07
C VAL A 44 -8.43 4.22 1.42
N HIS A 45 -9.44 3.62 0.80
CA HIS A 45 -10.63 4.32 0.32
C HIS A 45 -11.90 3.50 0.58
N SER A 46 -13.04 4.17 0.62
CA SER A 46 -14.33 3.52 0.79
C SER A 46 -14.80 2.87 -0.52
N VAL A 47 -15.52 1.75 -0.40
CA VAL A 47 -16.04 0.97 -1.55
C VAL A 47 -17.21 1.69 -2.21
N ASP A 48 -18.09 2.30 -1.42
CA ASP A 48 -19.36 2.87 -1.88
C ASP A 48 -19.28 4.36 -2.23
N SER A 49 -18.14 5.00 -1.96
CA SER A 49 -17.93 6.43 -2.22
C SER A 49 -16.77 6.65 -3.18
N ASP A 50 -16.94 7.63 -4.06
CA ASP A 50 -15.86 8.13 -4.92
C ASP A 50 -14.92 9.09 -4.16
N ASP A 51 -14.87 8.98 -2.83
CA ASP A 51 -14.00 9.77 -1.97
C ASP A 51 -12.53 9.49 -2.30
N ASP A 52 -11.70 10.53 -2.18
CA ASP A 52 -10.28 10.44 -2.41
C ASP A 52 -9.64 9.40 -1.48
N ALA A 53 -8.81 8.53 -2.06
CA ALA A 53 -8.02 7.60 -1.28
C ALA A 53 -7.11 8.36 -0.31
N ARG A 54 -7.10 7.94 0.96
CA ARG A 54 -6.24 8.52 1.99
C ARG A 54 -4.99 7.66 2.16
N CYS A 55 -3.83 8.30 2.14
CA CYS A 55 -2.58 7.68 2.56
C CYS A 55 -2.56 7.56 4.10
N VAL A 56 -2.42 6.35 4.63
CA VAL A 56 -2.54 6.07 6.07
C VAL A 56 -1.21 5.69 6.74
N THR A 57 -0.18 5.44 5.93
CA THR A 57 1.23 5.41 6.35
C THR A 57 2.01 6.50 5.60
N ALA A 58 3.03 7.09 6.20
CA ALA A 58 3.79 8.19 5.60
C ALA A 58 5.30 7.99 5.81
N ASP A 59 5.80 6.82 5.44
CA ASP A 59 7.24 6.53 5.50
C ASP A 59 7.92 7.07 4.23
N GLU A 60 8.89 7.97 4.41
CA GLU A 60 9.69 8.56 3.33
C GLU A 60 11.00 7.77 3.08
N THR A 61 11.37 6.89 4.00
CA THR A 61 12.65 6.19 3.99
C THR A 61 12.54 4.83 3.31
N ARG A 62 11.48 4.06 3.63
CA ARG A 62 11.28 2.67 3.19
C ARG A 62 9.85 2.47 2.70
N SER A 63 9.71 1.65 1.67
CA SER A 63 8.39 1.21 1.20
C SER A 63 7.77 0.23 2.20
N VAL A 64 6.47 0.36 2.46
CA VAL A 64 5.68 -0.67 3.14
C VAL A 64 5.38 -1.77 2.14
N PHE A 65 5.67 -3.02 2.50
CA PHE A 65 5.38 -4.20 1.67
C PHE A 65 4.40 -5.17 2.30
N HIS A 66 4.22 -5.12 3.61
CA HIS A 66 3.32 -6.00 4.34
C HIS A 66 2.35 -5.19 5.19
N TYR A 67 1.06 -5.44 4.99
CA TYR A 67 -0.01 -4.87 5.77
C TYR A 67 -1.19 -5.83 5.79
N GLU A 68 -2.01 -5.76 6.84
CA GLU A 68 -3.18 -6.60 7.02
C GLU A 68 -4.28 -5.87 7.81
N TRP A 69 -5.53 -6.16 7.48
CA TRP A 69 -6.66 -5.75 8.29
C TRP A 69 -6.73 -6.60 9.56
N THR A 70 -7.11 -5.99 10.68
CA THR A 70 -7.56 -6.77 11.84
C THR A 70 -9.03 -7.15 11.70
N ASP A 71 -9.54 -8.04 12.53
CA ASP A 71 -10.98 -8.37 12.59
C ASP A 71 -11.86 -7.15 12.90
N ASP A 72 -11.34 -6.18 13.67
CA ASP A 72 -11.98 -4.87 13.83
C ASP A 72 -11.62 -3.99 12.64
N PRO A 73 -12.60 -3.56 11.81
CA PRO A 73 -12.32 -2.78 10.61
C PRO A 73 -11.66 -1.43 10.94
N ARG A 74 -11.75 -0.93 12.18
CA ARG A 74 -11.08 0.30 12.62
C ARG A 74 -9.55 0.22 12.55
N TRP A 75 -8.96 -0.98 12.59
CA TRP A 75 -7.50 -1.12 12.68
C TRP A 75 -6.89 -1.87 11.50
N LEU A 76 -5.71 -1.39 11.13
CA LEU A 76 -4.84 -2.01 10.13
C LEU A 76 -3.44 -2.11 10.70
N LEU A 77 -2.79 -3.26 10.51
CA LEU A 77 -1.43 -3.52 10.91
C LEU A 77 -0.50 -3.40 9.71
N TYR A 78 0.71 -2.90 9.91
CA TYR A 78 1.76 -2.92 8.89
C TYR A 78 3.12 -3.19 9.51
N GLN A 79 4.01 -3.75 8.70
CA GLN A 79 5.37 -4.06 9.12
C GLN A 79 6.36 -3.07 8.52
N GLN A 80 7.31 -2.62 9.32
CA GLN A 80 8.41 -1.78 8.85
C GLN A 80 9.67 -1.98 9.69
N ASP A 81 10.82 -1.85 9.05
CA ASP A 81 12.15 -1.80 9.68
C ASP A 81 12.62 -0.36 9.85
N THR A 82 13.74 -0.13 10.56
CA THR A 82 14.33 1.21 10.63
C THR A 82 15.53 1.28 9.70
N ALA A 83 15.39 2.01 8.59
CA ALA A 83 16.47 2.24 7.64
C ALA A 83 17.15 0.96 7.10
N GLY A 84 16.40 -0.14 6.97
CA GLY A 84 16.93 -1.40 6.46
C GLY A 84 17.79 -2.16 7.46
N ASP A 85 17.63 -1.92 8.77
CA ASP A 85 18.27 -2.71 9.82
C ASP A 85 17.69 -4.14 9.95
N GLU A 86 16.64 -4.44 9.18
CA GLU A 86 15.91 -5.70 9.14
C GLU A 86 15.28 -6.12 10.50
N ASN A 87 15.28 -5.21 11.48
CA ASN A 87 14.54 -5.40 12.73
C ASN A 87 13.09 -4.99 12.50
N TRP A 88 12.28 -5.96 12.10
CA TRP A 88 10.87 -5.75 11.78
C TRP A 88 10.04 -5.42 13.01
N HIS A 89 9.28 -4.34 12.93
CA HIS A 89 8.30 -3.93 13.92
C HIS A 89 6.90 -3.99 13.34
N ILE A 90 5.91 -4.27 14.20
CA ILE A 90 4.49 -4.21 13.86
C ILE A 90 3.93 -2.89 14.37
N PHE A 91 3.33 -2.14 13.47
CA PHE A 91 2.65 -0.88 13.77
C PHE A 91 1.15 -1.03 13.52
N ARG A 92 0.35 -0.21 14.19
CA ARG A 92 -1.10 -0.15 14.04
C ARG A 92 -1.53 1.23 13.58
N VAL A 93 -2.44 1.28 12.62
CA VAL A 93 -3.13 2.49 12.15
C VAL A 93 -4.58 2.49 12.66
N ASP A 94 -5.08 3.67 13.03
CA ASP A 94 -6.49 3.92 13.38
C ASP A 94 -7.18 4.63 12.19
N LEU A 95 -8.27 4.03 11.68
CA LEU A 95 -8.91 4.36 10.40
C LEU A 95 -10.32 4.91 10.54
#